data_AF-A0A949ZIR4-F1
#
_entry.id   AF-A0A949ZIR4-F1
#
_cell.length_a   1.000
_cell.length_b   1.000
_cell.length_c   1.000
_cell.angle_alpha   90.00
_cell.angle_beta   90.00
_cell.angle_gamma   90.00
#
_symmetry.space_group_name_H-M   'P 1'
#
loop_
_entity.id
_entity.type
_entity.pdbx_description
1 polymer ?
#
loop_
_entity_poly.entity_id
_entity_poly.type
_entity_poly.pdbx_seq_one_letter_code
_entity_poly.pdbx_strand_id
1 'polypeptide(L)'
;MVQAVMIWNEPNNLSHWDFHIDRDWKIFAEMVLASAAAIRRANPRLKIALGGISPIDPNFIRLMGSYGVLEAVDVVALHGFPLDWNHWNIHDWPARLAEIRAVTDREIWISEAGASSFGAEEVQAFGLEKTAEYLLPLVERVFWYSLLDLPAAWTATTRHQEAEGSAYYRHYYMGVARADGRPKLAASGFPAGMGICQWFHFEDPRFEIALEWLRRLNIPWVRTGISWADWFRPDSEKWFDRQMEA
;
A
#
# COMPACT_ATOMS: atom_id res chain seq x y z
N MET A 1 0.91 6.25 -17.39
CA MET A 1 2.30 6.74 -17.21
C MET A 1 2.71 6.63 -15.75
N VAL A 2 3.82 5.95 -15.46
CA VAL A 2 4.35 5.76 -14.08
C VAL A 2 4.83 7.08 -13.50
N GLN A 3 4.37 7.41 -12.29
CA GLN A 3 4.72 8.68 -11.62
C GLN A 3 5.70 8.52 -10.47
N ALA A 4 5.75 7.33 -9.87
CA ALA A 4 6.64 7.03 -8.78
C ALA A 4 6.95 5.53 -8.72
N VAL A 5 8.08 5.20 -8.11
CA VAL A 5 8.42 3.82 -7.73
C VAL A 5 8.56 3.77 -6.22
N MET A 6 7.84 2.83 -5.62
CA MET A 6 7.99 2.51 -4.21
C MET A 6 8.96 1.35 -4.06
N ILE A 7 9.91 1.50 -3.14
CA ILE A 7 10.98 0.56 -2.91
C ILE A 7 10.61 -0.32 -1.70
N TRP A 8 10.23 -1.58 -1.96
CA TRP A 8 9.71 -2.57 -1.00
C TRP A 8 8.35 -2.20 -0.34
N ASN A 9 7.81 -3.12 0.46
CA ASN A 9 6.53 -2.99 1.18
C ASN A 9 6.72 -3.41 2.65
N GLU A 10 6.23 -2.61 3.60
CA GLU A 10 6.26 -2.89 5.04
C GLU A 10 7.61 -3.40 5.59
N PRO A 11 8.71 -2.67 5.38
CA PRO A 11 10.03 -3.14 5.78
C PRO A 11 10.20 -3.29 7.30
N ASN A 12 9.30 -2.73 8.10
CA ASN A 12 9.25 -2.88 9.56
C ASN A 12 8.15 -3.83 10.05
N ASN A 13 7.57 -4.64 9.14
CA ASN A 13 6.73 -5.79 9.47
C ASN A 13 7.50 -7.11 9.27
N LEU A 14 7.50 -7.98 10.27
CA LEU A 14 8.20 -9.27 10.24
C LEU A 14 7.65 -10.25 9.18
N SER A 15 6.44 -10.00 8.67
CA SER A 15 5.86 -10.75 7.54
C SER A 15 6.52 -10.41 6.20
N HIS A 16 7.20 -9.26 6.10
CA HIS A 16 7.73 -8.71 4.86
C HIS A 16 9.25 -8.54 4.87
N TRP A 17 9.87 -8.45 6.05
CA TRP A 17 11.31 -8.37 6.22
C TRP A 17 11.79 -9.14 7.45
N ASP A 18 12.83 -9.95 7.30
CA ASP A 18 13.29 -10.84 8.38
C ASP A 18 14.31 -10.15 9.30
N PHE A 19 13.82 -9.61 10.42
CA PHE A 19 14.66 -8.95 11.42
C PHE A 19 15.57 -9.91 12.17
N HIS A 20 15.41 -11.22 12.05
CA HIS A 20 16.37 -12.16 12.63
C HIS A 20 17.69 -12.17 11.84
N ILE A 21 17.61 -11.91 10.54
CA ILE A 21 18.77 -11.80 9.64
C ILE A 21 19.29 -10.37 9.62
N ASP A 22 18.40 -9.37 9.57
CA ASP A 22 18.75 -7.96 9.45
C ASP A 22 18.19 -7.14 10.62
N ARG A 23 18.70 -7.42 11.83
CA ARG A 23 18.20 -6.86 13.10
C ARG A 23 18.18 -5.34 13.16
N ASP A 24 19.09 -4.68 12.46
CA ASP A 24 19.26 -3.24 12.44
C ASP A 24 18.85 -2.62 11.10
N TRP A 25 18.20 -3.36 10.19
CA TRP A 25 17.78 -2.89 8.86
C TRP A 25 18.93 -2.33 7.99
N LYS A 26 20.16 -2.81 8.19
CA LYS A 26 21.33 -2.34 7.42
C LYS A 26 21.30 -2.89 6.01
N ILE A 27 20.95 -4.17 5.86
CA ILE A 27 20.80 -4.79 4.54
C ILE A 27 19.66 -4.10 3.80
N PHE A 28 18.54 -3.84 4.48
CA PHE A 28 17.42 -3.09 3.91
C PHE A 28 17.87 -1.70 3.41
N ALA A 29 18.57 -0.93 4.25
CA ALA A 29 19.05 0.40 3.89
C ALA A 29 20.00 0.38 2.69
N GLU A 30 20.96 -0.55 2.66
CA GLU A 30 21.87 -0.74 1.52
C GLU A 30 21.11 -1.05 0.22
N MET A 31 20.09 -1.90 0.30
CA MET A 31 19.23 -2.24 -0.85
C MET A 31 18.43 -1.04 -1.33
N VAL A 32 17.87 -0.24 -0.42
CA VAL A 32 17.16 1.00 -0.79
C VAL A 32 18.09 1.99 -1.48
N LEU A 33 19.30 2.21 -0.95
CA LEU A 33 20.28 3.12 -1.54
C LEU A 33 20.71 2.65 -2.95
N ALA A 34 20.98 1.35 -3.11
CA ALA A 34 21.34 0.77 -4.39
C ALA A 34 20.21 0.89 -5.42
N SER A 35 18.96 0.60 -5.03
CA SER A 35 17.78 0.75 -5.88
C SER A 35 17.51 2.20 -6.25
N ALA A 36 17.62 3.13 -5.29
CA ALA A 36 17.44 4.54 -5.57
C ALA A 36 18.49 5.06 -6.56
N ALA A 37 19.75 4.68 -6.40
CA ALA A 37 20.81 5.01 -7.36
C ALA A 37 20.52 4.43 -8.76
N ALA A 38 20.03 3.20 -8.85
CA ALA A 38 19.65 2.59 -10.13
C ALA A 38 18.46 3.31 -10.79
N ILE A 39 17.41 3.61 -10.03
CA ILE A 39 16.24 4.35 -10.52
C ILE A 39 16.65 5.74 -11.00
N ARG A 40 17.48 6.47 -10.24
CA ARG A 40 17.98 7.79 -10.63
C ARG A 40 18.80 7.77 -11.92
N ARG A 41 19.61 6.71 -12.15
CA ARG A 41 20.32 6.52 -13.42
C ARG A 41 19.38 6.26 -14.59
N ALA A 42 18.33 5.47 -14.38
CA ALA A 42 17.36 5.14 -15.43
C ALA A 42 16.41 6.31 -15.73
N ASN A 43 15.91 6.99 -14.70
CA ASN A 43 15.02 8.15 -14.81
C ASN A 43 15.19 9.09 -13.60
N PRO A 44 15.95 10.18 -13.74
CA PRO A 44 16.23 11.09 -12.62
C PRO A 44 15.01 11.89 -12.15
N ARG A 45 13.92 11.93 -12.94
CA ARG A 45 12.70 12.69 -12.61
C ARG A 45 11.62 11.86 -11.90
N LEU A 46 11.79 10.54 -11.84
CA LEU A 46 10.78 9.67 -11.26
C LEU A 46 10.78 9.78 -9.73
N LYS A 47 9.63 10.03 -9.11
CA LYS A 47 9.55 10.13 -7.65
C LYS A 47 9.84 8.76 -7.00
N ILE A 48 10.62 8.72 -5.93
CA ILE A 48 10.97 7.49 -5.22
C ILE A 48 10.34 7.53 -3.83
N ALA A 49 9.56 6.52 -3.51
CA ALA A 49 8.98 6.34 -2.18
C ALA A 49 9.68 5.21 -1.43
N LEU A 50 9.99 5.46 -0.16
CA LEU A 50 10.31 4.38 0.77
C LEU A 50 9.08 3.50 0.97
N GLY A 51 9.29 2.19 1.09
CA GLY A 51 8.23 1.22 1.35
C GLY A 51 7.34 1.63 2.53
N GLY A 52 6.03 1.50 2.34
CA GLY A 52 5.05 1.91 3.34
C GLY A 52 5.23 1.18 4.65
N ILE A 53 5.40 1.90 5.75
CA ILE A 53 5.68 1.29 7.07
C ILE A 53 4.40 0.85 7.77
N SER A 54 4.45 -0.31 8.41
CA SER A 54 3.40 -0.89 9.24
C SER A 54 4.06 -1.70 10.36
N PRO A 55 3.97 -1.30 11.64
CA PRO A 55 3.23 -0.14 12.15
C PRO A 55 3.86 1.21 11.75
N ILE A 56 3.11 2.29 11.95
CA ILE A 56 3.66 3.66 11.87
C ILE A 56 4.65 3.85 13.03
N ASP A 57 5.92 4.08 12.72
CA ASP A 57 7.01 4.19 13.70
C ASP A 57 8.01 5.30 13.35
N PRO A 58 8.06 6.41 14.11
CA PRO A 58 9.03 7.47 13.88
C PRO A 58 10.49 7.04 14.18
N ASN A 59 10.72 6.03 15.02
CA ASN A 59 12.08 5.56 15.31
C ASN A 59 12.67 4.81 14.12
N PHE A 60 11.87 4.00 13.42
CA PHE A 60 12.27 3.40 12.15
C PHE A 60 12.68 4.46 11.12
N ILE A 61 11.91 5.56 11.00
CA ILE A 61 12.26 6.66 10.09
C ILE A 61 13.57 7.35 10.50
N ARG A 62 13.78 7.62 11.80
CA ARG A 62 15.07 8.17 12.28
C ARG A 62 16.23 7.22 11.99
N LEU A 63 16.04 5.92 12.15
CA LEU A 63 17.05 4.91 11.86
C LEU A 63 17.42 4.91 10.38
N MET A 64 16.42 4.91 9.49
CA MET A 64 16.65 5.02 8.04
C MET A 64 17.36 6.32 7.67
N GLY A 65 17.01 7.45 8.30
CA GLY A 65 17.74 8.70 8.18
C GLY A 65 19.21 8.58 8.60
N SER A 66 19.50 7.87 9.70
CA SER A 66 20.89 7.67 10.16
C SER A 66 21.76 6.86 9.18
N TYR A 67 21.14 6.12 8.26
CA TYR A 67 21.81 5.37 7.19
C TYR A 67 21.86 6.11 5.85
N GLY A 68 21.37 7.35 5.76
CA GLY A 68 21.35 8.12 4.52
C GLY A 68 20.19 7.78 3.57
N VAL A 69 19.23 6.97 4.00
CA VAL A 69 18.12 6.52 3.15
C VAL A 69 17.18 7.68 2.80
N LEU A 70 16.93 8.57 3.75
CA LEU A 70 16.01 9.69 3.53
C LEU A 70 16.54 10.65 2.46
N GLU A 71 17.85 10.77 2.27
CA GLU A 71 18.49 11.55 1.22
C GLU A 71 18.29 10.94 -0.17
N ALA A 72 18.09 9.63 -0.26
CA ALA A 72 17.94 8.90 -1.52
C ALA A 72 16.49 8.78 -2.01
N VAL A 73 15.50 9.08 -1.15
CA VAL A 73 14.07 8.99 -1.47
C VAL A 73 13.39 10.36 -1.38
N ASP A 74 12.25 10.49 -2.06
CA ASP A 74 11.45 11.73 -2.07
C ASP A 74 10.29 11.65 -1.08
N VAL A 75 9.77 10.44 -0.84
CA VAL A 75 8.55 10.19 -0.06
C VAL A 75 8.79 9.16 1.02
N VAL A 76 8.22 9.39 2.21
CA VAL A 76 8.00 8.38 3.25
C VAL A 76 6.54 7.93 3.18
N ALA A 77 6.31 6.63 3.03
CA ALA A 77 4.97 6.08 2.93
C ALA A 77 4.55 5.38 4.23
N LEU A 78 3.26 5.46 4.56
CA LEU A 78 2.68 4.91 5.78
C LEU A 78 1.49 4.00 5.44
N HIS A 79 1.33 2.93 6.21
CA HIS A 79 0.14 2.08 6.17
C HIS A 79 -0.69 2.24 7.45
N GLY A 80 -2.03 2.16 7.33
CA GLY A 80 -2.90 2.21 8.50
C GLY A 80 -4.26 1.54 8.31
N PHE A 81 -4.55 0.64 9.24
CA PHE A 81 -5.75 -0.18 9.35
C PHE A 81 -6.27 -0.21 10.80
N PRO A 82 -6.65 0.95 11.38
CA PRO A 82 -7.07 1.08 12.78
C PRO A 82 -8.36 0.35 13.15
N LEU A 83 -9.14 -0.10 12.16
CA LEU A 83 -10.36 -0.89 12.38
C LEU A 83 -10.12 -2.41 12.31
N ASP A 84 -8.90 -2.83 11.97
CA ASP A 84 -8.57 -4.25 11.73
C ASP A 84 -7.33 -4.71 12.49
N TRP A 85 -6.15 -4.17 12.15
CA TRP A 85 -4.86 -4.69 12.63
C TRP A 85 -4.11 -3.73 13.55
N ASN A 86 -4.35 -2.42 13.48
CA ASN A 86 -3.65 -1.48 14.34
C ASN A 86 -4.37 -1.24 15.67
N HIS A 87 -3.59 -1.06 16.73
CA HIS A 87 -4.07 -0.83 18.09
C HIS A 87 -4.18 0.67 18.46
N TRP A 88 -4.72 1.48 17.55
CA TRP A 88 -4.99 2.90 17.76
C TRP A 88 -6.30 3.30 17.06
N ASN A 89 -6.92 4.39 17.49
CA ASN A 89 -8.26 4.76 17.01
C ASN A 89 -8.17 5.45 15.64
N ILE A 90 -9.11 5.21 14.73
CA ILE A 90 -9.15 5.91 13.42
C ILE A 90 -9.08 7.44 13.53
N HIS A 91 -9.56 8.02 14.64
CA HIS A 91 -9.48 9.45 14.94
C HIS A 91 -8.04 9.93 15.24
N ASP A 92 -7.09 9.02 15.51
CA ASP A 92 -5.70 9.34 15.82
C ASP A 92 -4.83 9.53 14.56
N TRP A 93 -5.38 9.36 13.35
CA TRP A 93 -4.65 9.58 12.09
C TRP A 93 -3.85 10.90 12.05
N PRO A 94 -4.42 12.07 12.43
CA PRO A 94 -3.67 13.32 12.48
C PRO A 94 -2.47 13.28 13.44
N ALA A 95 -2.61 12.61 14.59
CA ALA A 95 -1.52 12.45 15.55
C ALA A 95 -0.42 11.52 15.00
N ARG A 96 -0.79 10.42 14.34
CA ARG A 96 0.16 9.51 13.67
C ARG A 96 0.96 10.21 12.57
N LEU A 97 0.31 11.08 11.80
CA LEU A 97 1.00 11.92 10.82
C LEU A 97 1.95 12.91 11.49
N ALA A 98 1.54 13.54 12.59
CA ALA A 98 2.38 14.49 13.32
C ALA A 98 3.64 13.83 13.90
N GLU A 99 3.54 12.59 14.40
CA GLU A 99 4.70 11.81 14.88
C GLU A 99 5.76 11.61 13.79
N ILE A 100 5.34 11.33 12.55
CA ILE A 100 6.25 11.15 11.41
C ILE A 100 6.80 12.50 10.91
N ARG A 101 5.95 13.53 10.78
CA ARG A 101 6.39 14.89 10.42
C ARG A 101 7.43 15.46 11.39
N ALA A 102 7.40 15.03 12.65
CA ALA A 102 8.39 15.45 13.65
C ALA A 102 9.80 14.87 13.42
N VAL A 103 9.97 13.91 12.50
CA VAL A 103 11.25 13.21 12.26
C VAL A 103 11.72 13.24 10.82
N THR A 104 10.94 13.81 9.91
CA THR A 104 11.32 13.94 8.51
C THR A 104 10.60 15.10 7.83
N ASP A 105 11.32 15.78 6.93
CA ASP A 105 10.76 16.80 6.04
C ASP A 105 10.34 16.22 4.68
N ARG A 106 10.46 14.91 4.49
CA ARG A 106 10.04 14.23 3.26
C ARG A 106 8.52 14.29 3.11
N GLU A 107 8.06 14.26 1.86
CA GLU A 107 6.64 14.16 1.57
C GLU A 107 6.08 12.86 2.16
N ILE A 108 4.86 12.92 2.68
CA ILE A 108 4.21 11.76 3.30
C ILE A 108 3.05 11.29 2.42
N TRP A 109 3.06 10.01 2.07
CA TRP A 109 1.93 9.34 1.44
C TRP A 109 1.33 8.29 2.37
N ILE A 110 0.02 8.09 2.24
CA ILE A 110 -0.65 6.93 2.79
C ILE A 110 -0.78 5.91 1.66
N SER A 111 0.19 5.00 1.57
CA SER A 111 0.25 4.05 0.46
C SER A 111 -0.71 2.88 0.61
N GLU A 112 -1.17 2.61 1.83
CA GLU A 112 -2.29 1.72 2.10
C GLU A 112 -3.06 2.21 3.32
N ALA A 113 -4.36 2.42 3.18
CA ALA A 113 -5.27 2.50 4.30
C ALA A 113 -6.56 1.75 3.97
N GLY A 114 -7.20 1.17 4.98
CA GLY A 114 -8.37 0.35 4.72
C GLY A 114 -9.16 -0.03 5.95
N ALA A 115 -10.32 -0.60 5.69
CA ALA A 115 -11.16 -1.25 6.67
C ALA A 115 -11.79 -2.51 6.03
N SER A 116 -11.72 -3.65 6.72
CA SER A 116 -12.36 -4.87 6.26
C SER A 116 -13.88 -4.80 6.41
N SER A 117 -14.60 -5.30 5.42
CA SER A 117 -16.05 -5.52 5.54
C SER A 117 -16.39 -6.84 6.25
N PHE A 118 -15.41 -7.54 6.83
CA PHE A 118 -15.63 -8.78 7.56
C PHE A 118 -16.52 -8.53 8.79
N GLY A 119 -17.72 -9.10 8.77
CA GLY A 119 -18.75 -8.92 9.80
C GLY A 119 -19.87 -7.95 9.40
N ALA A 120 -19.55 -6.84 8.72
CA ALA A 120 -20.53 -5.86 8.21
C ALA A 120 -19.91 -4.91 7.16
N GLU A 121 -20.63 -4.61 6.08
CA GLU A 121 -20.15 -3.65 5.06
C GLU A 121 -20.19 -2.19 5.54
N GLU A 122 -21.04 -1.89 6.52
CA GLU A 122 -21.17 -0.59 7.17
C GLU A 122 -19.87 -0.16 7.88
N VAL A 123 -19.11 -1.13 8.41
CA VAL A 123 -17.79 -0.86 9.02
C VAL A 123 -16.80 -0.37 7.98
N GLN A 124 -16.79 -0.99 6.79
CA GLN A 124 -15.94 -0.55 5.68
C GLN A 124 -16.36 0.83 5.18
N ALA A 125 -17.66 1.07 5.01
CA ALA A 125 -18.18 2.36 4.57
C ALA A 125 -17.82 3.49 5.54
N PHE A 126 -18.01 3.27 6.85
CA PHE A 126 -17.58 4.20 7.90
C PHE A 126 -16.06 4.43 7.87
N GLY A 127 -15.28 3.35 7.76
CA GLY A 127 -13.82 3.42 7.70
C GLY A 127 -13.31 4.23 6.51
N LEU A 128 -13.93 4.07 5.34
CA LEU A 128 -13.60 4.82 4.12
C LEU A 128 -13.89 6.31 4.28
N GLU A 129 -15.07 6.66 4.79
CA GLU A 129 -15.47 8.05 5.05
C GLU A 129 -14.49 8.72 6.02
N LYS A 130 -14.21 8.10 7.17
CA LYS A 130 -13.33 8.67 8.19
C LYS A 130 -11.87 8.73 7.77
N THR A 131 -11.38 7.73 7.05
CA THR A 131 -10.03 7.77 6.48
C THR A 131 -9.88 8.95 5.52
N ALA A 132 -10.88 9.18 4.66
CA ALA A 132 -10.88 10.30 3.73
C ALA A 132 -10.91 11.65 4.45
N GLU A 133 -11.81 11.80 5.42
CA GLU A 133 -11.97 13.00 6.26
C GLU A 133 -10.64 13.39 6.91
N TYR A 134 -9.91 12.43 7.48
CA TYR A 134 -8.67 12.71 8.20
C TYR A 134 -7.44 12.85 7.32
N LEU A 135 -7.37 12.16 6.17
CA LEU A 135 -6.12 12.06 5.41
C LEU A 135 -6.08 12.93 4.15
N LEU A 136 -7.17 13.03 3.39
CA LEU A 136 -7.16 13.80 2.13
C LEU A 136 -6.77 15.28 2.31
N PRO A 137 -7.14 15.96 3.43
CA PRO A 137 -6.68 17.33 3.65
C PRO A 137 -5.23 17.44 4.12
N LEU A 138 -4.61 16.35 4.58
CA LEU A 138 -3.34 16.38 5.31
C LEU A 138 -2.14 15.82 4.53
N VAL A 139 -2.38 15.05 3.47
CA VAL A 139 -1.33 14.44 2.63
C VAL A 139 -1.67 14.50 1.14
N GLU A 140 -0.66 14.46 0.28
CA GLU A 140 -0.84 14.55 -1.18
C GLU A 140 -1.53 13.32 -1.77
N ARG A 141 -1.20 12.11 -1.27
CA ARG A 141 -1.72 10.86 -1.80
C ARG A 141 -2.18 9.92 -0.69
N VAL A 142 -3.40 9.42 -0.85
CA VAL A 142 -4.02 8.39 0.00
C VAL A 142 -4.52 7.29 -0.91
N PHE A 143 -4.13 6.05 -0.63
CA PHE A 143 -4.53 4.89 -1.41
C PHE A 143 -5.36 3.93 -0.54
N TRP A 144 -6.61 3.70 -0.93
CA TRP A 144 -7.46 2.72 -0.29
C TRP A 144 -7.05 1.30 -0.67
N TYR A 145 -6.81 0.44 0.31
CA TYR A 145 -6.60 -1.00 0.14
C TYR A 145 -7.90 -1.75 0.50
N SER A 146 -8.62 -2.36 -0.45
CA SER A 146 -8.30 -2.57 -1.87
C SER A 146 -9.50 -2.37 -2.80
N LEU A 147 -9.33 -2.58 -4.11
CA LEU A 147 -10.43 -2.51 -5.05
C LEU A 147 -11.31 -3.76 -5.01
N LEU A 148 -10.71 -4.93 -5.18
CA LEU A 148 -11.40 -6.22 -5.25
C LEU A 148 -11.08 -7.06 -4.02
N ASP A 149 -12.10 -7.73 -3.47
CA ASP A 149 -11.88 -8.76 -2.47
C ASP A 149 -10.91 -9.83 -2.97
N LEU A 150 -10.13 -10.37 -2.04
CA LEU A 150 -9.30 -11.53 -2.30
C LEU A 150 -10.22 -12.75 -2.50
N PRO A 151 -10.09 -13.51 -3.60
CA PRO A 151 -10.85 -14.72 -3.79
C PRO A 151 -10.58 -15.71 -2.65
N ALA A 152 -11.63 -16.35 -2.12
CA ALA A 152 -11.49 -17.33 -1.04
C ALA A 152 -10.59 -18.54 -1.41
N ALA A 153 -10.48 -18.85 -2.71
CA ALA A 153 -9.60 -19.89 -3.21
C ALA A 153 -8.11 -19.50 -3.21
N TRP A 154 -7.78 -18.24 -2.94
CA TRP A 154 -6.41 -17.73 -2.93
C TRP A 154 -5.90 -17.60 -1.49
N THR A 155 -4.59 -17.72 -1.31
CA THR A 155 -3.97 -17.58 0.01
C THR A 155 -3.67 -16.10 0.27
N ALA A 156 -4.14 -15.59 1.42
CA ALA A 156 -3.72 -14.28 1.89
C ALA A 156 -2.22 -14.27 2.22
N THR A 157 -1.51 -13.22 1.83
CA THR A 157 -0.07 -13.05 2.09
C THR A 157 0.15 -12.66 3.55
N THR A 158 0.11 -13.62 4.46
CA THR A 158 0.41 -13.44 5.88
C THR A 158 1.29 -14.57 6.41
N ARG A 159 2.11 -14.28 7.44
CA ARG A 159 3.07 -15.25 7.99
C ARG A 159 2.40 -16.29 8.88
N HIS A 160 1.29 -15.95 9.53
CA HIS A 160 0.69 -16.80 10.56
C HIS A 160 -0.65 -17.43 10.13
N GLN A 161 -1.16 -17.08 8.94
CA GLN A 161 -2.39 -17.65 8.37
C GLN A 161 -3.52 -17.71 9.42
N GLU A 162 -4.21 -18.84 9.53
CA GLU A 162 -5.32 -19.03 10.47
C GLU A 162 -4.95 -18.83 11.94
N ALA A 163 -3.66 -18.90 12.32
CA ALA A 163 -3.22 -18.64 13.69
C ALA A 163 -3.44 -17.17 14.12
N GLU A 164 -3.73 -16.27 13.18
CA GLU A 164 -4.11 -14.88 13.44
C GLU A 164 -5.59 -14.73 13.88
N GLY A 165 -6.35 -15.82 13.87
CA GLY A 165 -7.76 -15.82 14.25
C GLY A 165 -8.62 -15.03 13.26
N SER A 166 -9.54 -14.20 13.77
CA SER A 166 -10.43 -13.41 12.89
C SER A 166 -9.67 -12.40 12.03
N ALA A 167 -8.45 -12.00 12.42
CA ALA A 167 -7.60 -11.11 11.63
C ALA A 167 -7.21 -11.72 10.28
N TYR A 168 -7.05 -13.04 10.20
CA TYR A 168 -6.77 -13.74 8.95
C TYR A 168 -7.89 -13.55 7.92
N TYR A 169 -9.14 -13.74 8.36
CA TYR A 169 -10.29 -13.68 7.47
C TYR A 169 -10.55 -12.27 6.94
N ARG A 170 -10.13 -11.22 7.66
CA ARG A 170 -10.28 -9.82 7.24
C ARG A 170 -9.61 -9.51 5.90
N HIS A 171 -8.50 -10.18 5.60
CA HIS A 171 -7.79 -10.03 4.32
C HIS A 171 -8.66 -10.35 3.10
N TYR A 172 -9.68 -11.19 3.25
CA TYR A 172 -10.60 -11.58 2.18
C TYR A 172 -11.69 -10.56 1.87
N TYR A 173 -11.86 -9.54 2.71
CA TYR A 173 -13.00 -8.63 2.65
C TYR A 173 -12.58 -7.15 2.57
N MET A 174 -11.39 -6.86 2.05
CA MET A 174 -10.83 -5.50 1.93
C MET A 174 -11.29 -4.74 0.69
N GLY A 175 -11.85 -5.41 -0.31
CA GLY A 175 -12.28 -4.78 -1.56
C GLY A 175 -13.49 -3.88 -1.35
N VAL A 176 -13.56 -2.76 -2.07
CA VAL A 176 -14.81 -1.98 -2.23
C VAL A 176 -15.79 -2.65 -3.21
N ALA A 177 -15.30 -3.60 -4.00
CA ALA A 177 -16.08 -4.56 -4.76
C ALA A 177 -15.67 -5.98 -4.38
N ARG A 178 -16.60 -6.92 -4.55
CA ARG A 178 -16.37 -8.35 -4.33
C ARG A 178 -15.42 -8.92 -5.39
N ALA A 179 -14.91 -10.12 -5.18
CA ALA A 179 -13.99 -10.78 -6.10
C ALA A 179 -14.59 -10.99 -7.51
N ASP A 180 -15.92 -11.05 -7.62
CA ASP A 180 -16.68 -11.16 -8.87
C ASP A 180 -17.11 -9.81 -9.47
N GLY A 181 -16.65 -8.69 -8.88
CA GLY A 181 -16.95 -7.34 -9.33
C GLY A 181 -18.30 -6.78 -8.85
N ARG A 182 -19.09 -7.52 -8.07
CA ARG A 182 -20.31 -6.96 -7.47
C ARG A 182 -19.95 -5.83 -6.48
N PRO A 183 -20.67 -4.70 -6.51
CA PRO A 183 -20.40 -3.58 -5.60
C PRO A 183 -20.64 -3.96 -4.14
N LYS A 184 -19.86 -3.36 -3.23
CA LYS A 184 -20.21 -3.25 -1.81
C LYS A 184 -20.71 -1.86 -1.48
N LEU A 185 -21.24 -1.68 -0.27
CA LEU A 185 -21.74 -0.40 0.24
C LEU A 185 -20.71 0.74 0.10
N ALA A 186 -19.43 0.47 0.36
CA ALA A 186 -18.36 1.45 0.26
C ALA A 186 -18.16 2.00 -1.17
N ALA A 187 -18.55 1.24 -2.22
CA ALA A 187 -18.37 1.66 -3.61
C ALA A 187 -19.23 2.88 -4.00
N SER A 188 -20.43 3.05 -3.42
CA SER A 188 -21.30 4.18 -3.77
C SER A 188 -20.82 5.51 -3.21
N GLY A 189 -20.01 5.48 -2.15
CA GLY A 189 -19.50 6.66 -1.45
C GLY A 189 -17.99 6.85 -1.60
N PHE A 190 -17.38 6.31 -2.67
CA PHE A 190 -15.93 6.38 -2.80
C PHE A 190 -15.44 7.84 -2.89
N PRO A 191 -14.53 8.29 -1.99
CA PRO A 191 -14.13 9.70 -1.90
C PRO A 191 -13.40 10.20 -3.15
N ALA A 192 -13.79 11.36 -3.67
CA ALA A 192 -13.05 12.03 -4.73
C ALA A 192 -11.63 12.40 -4.27
N GLY A 193 -10.65 12.22 -5.15
CA GLY A 193 -9.23 12.49 -4.85
C GLY A 193 -8.50 11.34 -4.15
N MET A 194 -9.21 10.33 -3.64
CA MET A 194 -8.58 9.13 -3.09
C MET A 194 -8.13 8.17 -4.21
N GLY A 195 -6.91 7.67 -4.10
CA GLY A 195 -6.37 6.62 -4.95
C GLY A 195 -6.77 5.22 -4.49
N ILE A 196 -6.45 4.22 -5.28
CA ILE A 196 -6.65 2.80 -4.94
C ILE A 196 -5.32 2.05 -4.95
N CYS A 197 -5.11 1.24 -3.92
CA CYS A 197 -4.09 0.20 -3.92
C CYS A 197 -4.73 -1.14 -4.33
N GLN A 198 -4.36 -1.64 -5.51
CA GLN A 198 -4.79 -2.95 -5.99
C GLN A 198 -3.57 -3.71 -6.49
N TRP A 199 -3.27 -4.85 -5.86
CA TRP A 199 -2.23 -5.76 -6.33
C TRP A 199 -2.76 -6.59 -7.50
N PHE A 200 -2.00 -6.64 -8.58
CA PHE A 200 -2.21 -7.55 -9.69
C PHE A 200 -1.09 -8.58 -9.70
N HIS A 201 -1.45 -9.86 -9.65
CA HIS A 201 -0.48 -10.91 -9.93
C HIS A 201 -0.18 -10.98 -11.44
N PHE A 202 0.88 -11.69 -11.80
CA PHE A 202 1.19 -11.96 -13.20
C PHE A 202 -0.02 -12.54 -13.93
N GLU A 203 -0.44 -11.87 -15.01
CA GLU A 203 -1.65 -12.23 -15.79
C GLU A 203 -2.92 -12.39 -14.95
N ASP A 204 -3.13 -11.52 -13.94
CA ASP A 204 -4.30 -11.58 -13.07
C ASP A 204 -5.62 -11.60 -13.90
N PRO A 205 -6.44 -12.66 -13.80
CA PRO A 205 -7.65 -12.79 -14.61
C PRO A 205 -8.71 -11.72 -14.27
N ARG A 206 -8.55 -11.02 -13.15
CA ARG A 206 -9.47 -9.95 -12.71
C ARG A 206 -9.09 -8.58 -13.27
N PHE A 207 -8.01 -8.49 -14.04
CA PHE A 207 -7.48 -7.21 -14.53
C PHE A 207 -8.53 -6.37 -15.26
N GLU A 208 -9.32 -6.97 -16.17
CA GLU A 208 -10.35 -6.24 -16.91
C GLU A 208 -11.47 -5.69 -16.01
N ILE A 209 -11.95 -6.50 -15.06
CA ILE A 209 -12.97 -6.08 -14.09
C ILE A 209 -12.43 -4.94 -13.21
N ALA A 210 -11.17 -5.03 -12.79
CA ALA A 210 -10.52 -3.99 -12.02
C ALA A 210 -10.41 -2.69 -12.81
N LEU A 211 -10.00 -2.72 -14.08
CA LEU A 211 -9.94 -1.53 -14.93
C LEU A 211 -11.30 -0.86 -15.09
N GLU A 212 -12.35 -1.64 -15.30
CA GLU A 212 -13.72 -1.13 -15.42
C GLU A 212 -14.14 -0.40 -14.14
N TRP A 213 -13.82 -0.97 -12.99
CA TRP A 213 -14.07 -0.36 -11.68
C TRP A 213 -13.24 0.91 -11.42
N LEU A 214 -11.95 0.90 -11.75
CA LEU A 214 -11.07 2.08 -11.60
C LEU A 214 -11.61 3.26 -12.41
N ARG A 215 -12.09 3.01 -13.63
CA ARG A 215 -12.74 4.03 -14.48
C ARG A 215 -14.07 4.47 -13.89
N ARG A 216 -14.90 3.52 -13.42
CA ARG A 216 -16.21 3.81 -12.80
C ARG A 216 -16.11 4.68 -11.56
N LEU A 217 -15.07 4.46 -10.73
CA LEU A 217 -14.82 5.26 -9.52
C LEU A 217 -14.03 6.55 -9.80
N ASN A 218 -13.66 6.80 -11.06
CA ASN A 218 -12.85 7.95 -11.48
C ASN A 218 -11.56 8.09 -10.64
N ILE A 219 -10.83 6.97 -10.48
CA ILE A 219 -9.64 6.91 -9.63
C ILE A 219 -8.50 7.76 -10.23
N PRO A 220 -7.95 8.74 -9.50
CA PRO A 220 -6.86 9.59 -9.98
C PRO A 220 -5.51 8.88 -9.96
N TRP A 221 -5.29 7.98 -9.00
CA TRP A 221 -4.01 7.32 -8.75
C TRP A 221 -4.22 5.85 -8.42
N VAL A 222 -3.46 4.99 -9.09
CA VAL A 222 -3.39 3.56 -8.77
C VAL A 222 -2.01 3.24 -8.21
N ARG A 223 -1.99 2.55 -7.07
CA ARG A 223 -0.81 1.86 -6.57
C ARG A 223 -0.98 0.38 -6.83
N THR A 224 0.01 -0.23 -7.46
CA THR A 224 0.06 -1.68 -7.67
C THR A 224 1.48 -2.19 -7.43
N GLY A 225 1.61 -3.50 -7.34
CA GLY A 225 2.89 -4.18 -7.16
C GLY A 225 3.44 -4.69 -8.47
N ILE A 226 4.77 -4.64 -8.59
CA ILE A 226 5.51 -5.37 -9.61
C ILE A 226 6.49 -6.28 -8.89
N SER A 227 6.41 -7.57 -9.18
CA SER A 227 7.38 -8.53 -8.66
C SER A 227 8.60 -8.59 -9.57
N TRP A 228 9.79 -8.42 -9.01
CA TRP A 228 11.04 -8.64 -9.73
C TRP A 228 11.17 -10.08 -10.24
N ALA A 229 10.54 -11.05 -9.57
CA ALA A 229 10.55 -12.45 -9.99
C ALA A 229 9.73 -12.66 -11.27
N ASP A 230 8.68 -11.87 -11.48
CA ASP A 230 7.85 -11.96 -12.68
C ASP A 230 8.59 -11.50 -13.93
N TRP A 231 9.65 -10.69 -13.80
CA TRP A 231 10.53 -10.31 -14.91
C TRP A 231 11.10 -11.52 -15.66
N PHE A 232 11.36 -12.61 -14.94
CA PHE A 232 11.93 -13.84 -15.52
C PHE A 232 10.89 -14.77 -16.15
N ARG A 233 9.61 -14.40 -16.13
CA ARG A 233 8.55 -15.19 -16.79
C ARG A 233 8.53 -14.91 -18.30
N PRO A 234 8.08 -15.87 -19.12
CA PRO A 234 7.77 -15.59 -20.52
C PRO A 234 6.78 -14.42 -20.65
N ASP A 235 6.98 -13.57 -21.65
CA ASP A 235 6.11 -12.43 -21.98
C ASP A 235 5.95 -11.39 -20.84
N SER A 236 6.89 -11.33 -19.90
CA SER A 236 6.82 -10.43 -18.75
C SER A 236 6.70 -8.95 -19.13
N GLU A 237 7.50 -8.50 -20.09
CA GLU A 237 7.46 -7.15 -20.63
C GLU A 237 6.07 -6.79 -21.19
N LYS A 238 5.44 -7.70 -21.96
CA LYS A 238 4.08 -7.47 -22.50
C LYS A 238 3.04 -7.29 -21.40
N TRP A 239 3.15 -8.06 -20.32
CA TRP A 239 2.26 -7.93 -19.16
C TRP A 239 2.48 -6.60 -18.43
N PHE A 240 3.74 -6.17 -18.25
CA PHE A 240 4.03 -4.89 -17.62
C PHE A 240 3.57 -3.71 -18.49
N ASP A 241 3.81 -3.73 -19.80
CA ASP A 241 3.36 -2.70 -20.72
C ASP A 241 1.83 -2.58 -20.71
N ARG A 242 1.11 -3.71 -20.76
CA ARG A 242 -0.35 -3.73 -20.65
C ARG A 242 -0.86 -3.05 -19.37
N GLN A 243 -0.19 -3.27 -18.23
CA GLN A 243 -0.58 -2.61 -16.98
C GLN A 243 -0.33 -1.09 -17.00
N MET A 244 0.70 -0.62 -17.70
CA MET A 244 1.08 0.80 -17.73
C MET A 244 0.32 1.64 -18.76
N GLU A 245 -0.19 0.99 -19.80
CA GLU A 245 -0.97 1.59 -20.89
C GLU A 245 -2.47 1.72 -20.59
N ALA A 246 -3.02 0.87 -19.71
CA ALA A 246 -4.44 0.76 -19.41
C ALA A 246 -5.06 1.93 -18.64
#